data_AF-A0A9R0QVK6-F1
#
_entry.id   AF-A0A9R0QVK6-F1
#
_cell.length_a   1.000
_cell.length_b   1.000
_cell.length_c   1.000
_cell.angle_alpha   90.00
_cell.angle_beta   90.00
_cell.angle_gamma   90.00
#
_symmetry.space_group_name_H-M   'P 1'
#
loop_
_entity.id
_entity.type
_entity.pdbx_description
1 polymer ?
#
loop_
_entity_poly.entity_id
_entity_poly.type
_entity_poly.pdbx_seq_one_letter_code
_entity_poly.pdbx_strand_id
1 'polypeptide(L)'
;MFVCCECRCYNNAYFARVGGISLMEMNYLEVDFLFGIAFDLNVTPAVFASYCAVLQTEMAYLEHPPPSIDAVSPTSLLQHCLPDQEVDTAAAATAATKSGCHRHQQQLTV
;
A
#
# COMPACT_ATOMS: atom_id res chain seq x y z
N MET A 1 8.63 4.42 -3.48
CA MET A 1 9.54 3.72 -2.55
C MET A 1 8.90 2.37 -2.21
N PHE A 2 9.19 1.32 -3.00
CA PHE A 2 8.72 -0.05 -2.74
C PHE A 2 9.70 -0.73 -1.79
N VAL A 3 9.22 -1.20 -0.64
CA VAL A 3 10.03 -1.89 0.36
C VAL A 3 9.86 -3.40 0.18
N CYS A 4 10.92 -4.08 -0.30
CA CYS A 4 11.20 -5.48 0.06
C CYS A 4 12.67 -5.83 -0.22
N CYS A 5 13.38 -6.34 0.80
CA CYS A 5 14.68 -7.01 0.77
C CYS A 5 15.83 -6.38 -0.05
N GLU A 6 16.37 -5.27 0.44
CA GLU A 6 17.79 -4.88 0.38
C GLU A 6 17.83 -3.44 0.91
N CYS A 7 18.52 -3.17 2.03
CA CYS A 7 18.60 -1.83 2.64
C CYS A 7 19.47 -0.86 1.82
N ARG A 8 19.24 -0.81 0.51
CA ARG A 8 19.93 0.07 -0.42
C ARG A 8 19.07 1.31 -0.64
N CYS A 9 19.43 2.35 0.10
CA CYS A 9 18.85 3.68 -0.10
C CYS A 9 19.65 4.39 -1.20
N TYR A 10 18.95 4.85 -2.23
CA TYR A 10 19.52 5.73 -3.25
C TYR A 10 19.04 7.17 -2.98
N ASN A 11 19.84 8.15 -3.38
CA ASN A 11 19.46 9.55 -3.25
C ASN A 11 18.47 9.96 -4.36
N ASN A 12 17.81 11.10 -4.17
CA ASN A 12 16.85 11.62 -5.14
C ASN A 12 17.46 11.97 -6.49
N ALA A 13 18.76 12.31 -6.53
CA ALA A 13 19.45 12.55 -7.79
C ALA A 13 19.51 11.29 -8.66
N TYR A 14 19.61 10.10 -8.05
CA TYR A 14 19.51 8.84 -8.78
C TYR A 14 18.10 8.64 -9.34
N PHE A 15 17.06 8.79 -8.51
CA PHE A 15 15.68 8.60 -8.95
C PHE A 15 15.23 9.63 -9.99
N ALA A 16 15.68 10.88 -9.89
CA ALA A 16 15.44 11.92 -10.87
C ALA A 16 16.01 11.54 -12.24
N ARG A 17 17.27 11.06 -12.28
CA ARG A 17 17.90 10.61 -13.53
C ARG A 17 17.18 9.40 -14.14
N VAL A 18 16.79 8.41 -13.34
CA VAL A 18 16.07 7.22 -13.83
C VAL A 18 14.65 7.56 -14.30
N GLY A 19 13.97 8.45 -13.59
CA GLY A 19 12.62 8.90 -13.90
C GLY A 19 12.53 9.94 -15.01
N GLY A 20 13.66 10.49 -15.49
CA GLY A 20 13.69 11.49 -16.55
C GLY A 20 13.16 12.87 -16.13
N ILE A 21 13.16 13.18 -14.83
CA ILE A 21 12.70 14.46 -14.28
C ILE A 21 13.85 15.23 -13.63
N SER A 22 13.62 16.51 -13.34
CA SER A 22 14.62 17.32 -12.64
C SER A 22 14.77 16.88 -11.17
N LEU A 23 15.94 17.13 -10.57
CA LEU A 23 16.15 16.87 -9.14
C LEU A 23 15.19 17.71 -8.27
N MET A 24 14.92 18.96 -8.66
CA MET A 24 13.98 19.82 -7.95
C MET A 24 12.57 19.21 -7.91
N GLU A 25 12.12 18.67 -9.04
CA GLU A 25 10.83 18.01 -9.17
C GLU A 25 10.78 16.71 -8.35
N MET A 26 11.82 15.89 -8.40
CA MET A 26 11.91 14.67 -7.56
C MET A 26 11.87 15.01 -6.06
N ASN A 27 12.57 16.05 -5.62
CA ASN A 27 12.53 16.49 -4.23
C ASN A 27 11.14 16.99 -3.82
N TYR A 28 10.47 17.74 -4.72
CA TYR A 28 9.10 18.20 -4.47
C TYR A 28 8.14 17.02 -4.32
N LEU A 29 8.23 16.05 -5.23
CA LEU A 29 7.38 14.84 -5.21
C LEU A 29 7.61 13.99 -3.97
N GLU A 30 8.85 13.88 -3.47
CA GLU A 30 9.12 13.18 -2.22
C GLU A 30 8.39 13.86 -1.05
N VAL A 31 8.53 15.17 -0.92
CA VAL A 31 7.91 15.93 0.17
C VAL A 31 6.38 15.85 0.07
N ASP A 32 5.82 16.05 -1.11
CA ASP A 32 4.37 15.96 -1.36
C ASP A 32 3.81 14.57 -1.02
N PHE A 33 4.50 13.50 -1.44
CA PHE A 33 4.13 12.13 -1.10
C PHE A 33 4.15 11.88 0.41
N LEU A 34 5.22 12.29 1.10
CA LEU A 34 5.36 12.08 2.54
C LEU A 34 4.28 12.82 3.34
N PHE A 35 3.91 14.03 2.94
CA PHE A 35 2.78 14.74 3.53
C PHE A 35 1.44 14.07 3.22
N GLY A 36 1.25 13.59 1.99
CA GLY A 36 0.03 12.89 1.56
C GLY A 36 -0.28 11.63 2.39
N ILE A 37 0.75 10.95 2.88
CA ILE A 37 0.61 9.77 3.76
C ILE A 37 0.84 10.09 5.25
N ALA A 38 0.93 11.37 5.62
CA ALA A 38 1.22 11.82 6.99
C ALA A 38 2.47 11.16 7.62
N PHE A 39 3.50 10.89 6.81
CA PHE A 39 4.73 10.18 7.19
C PHE A 39 4.51 8.75 7.74
N ASP A 40 3.33 8.16 7.56
CA ASP A 40 3.08 6.76 7.93
C ASP A 40 3.62 5.81 6.86
N LEU A 41 4.89 5.44 7.02
CA LEU A 41 5.63 4.58 6.11
C LEU A 41 5.62 3.10 6.54
N ASN A 42 5.01 2.78 7.69
CA ASN A 42 5.08 1.44 8.26
C ASN A 42 3.87 0.62 7.84
N VAL A 43 4.08 -0.30 6.90
CA VAL A 43 3.07 -1.26 6.47
C VAL A 43 3.39 -2.63 7.06
N THR A 44 2.45 -3.20 7.82
CA THR A 44 2.59 -4.57 8.33
C THR A 44 2.32 -5.59 7.21
N PRO A 45 2.85 -6.81 7.28
CA PRO A 45 2.56 -7.84 6.28
C PRO A 45 1.07 -8.10 6.07
N ALA A 46 0.26 -8.00 7.13
CA ALA A 46 -1.18 -8.16 7.06
C ALA A 46 -1.86 -7.04 6.25
N VAL A 47 -1.44 -5.78 6.48
CA VAL A 47 -1.95 -4.61 5.73
C VAL A 47 -1.50 -4.65 4.28
N PHE A 48 -0.25 -5.06 4.01
CA PHE A 48 0.22 -5.26 2.64
C PHE A 48 -0.63 -6.31 1.90
N ALA A 49 -0.91 -7.46 2.54
CA ALA A 49 -1.71 -8.52 1.96
C ALA A 49 -3.15 -8.07 1.65
N SER A 50 -3.77 -7.27 2.54
CA SER A 50 -5.12 -6.75 2.28
C SER A 50 -5.14 -5.78 1.09
N TYR A 51 -4.15 -4.90 0.94
CA TYR A 51 -4.05 -4.04 -0.23
C TYR A 51 -3.87 -4.82 -1.53
N CYS A 52 -3.06 -5.89 -1.53
CA CYS A 52 -2.93 -6.76 -2.70
C CYS A 52 -4.27 -7.41 -3.08
N ALA A 53 -5.04 -7.90 -2.10
CA ALA A 53 -6.34 -8.51 -2.37
C ALA A 53 -7.31 -7.50 -3.01
N VAL A 54 -7.38 -6.28 -2.48
CA VAL A 54 -8.21 -5.21 -3.06
C VAL A 54 -7.79 -4.89 -4.50
N LEU A 55 -6.48 -4.71 -4.75
CA LEU A 55 -5.99 -4.41 -6.10
C LEU A 55 -6.31 -5.54 -7.10
N GLN A 56 -6.17 -6.80 -6.70
CA GLN A 56 -6.49 -7.95 -7.55
C GLN A 56 -7.97 -7.99 -7.91
N THR A 57 -8.85 -7.69 -6.94
CA THR A 57 -10.29 -7.59 -7.15
C THR A 57 -10.63 -6.48 -8.14
N GLU A 58 -10.08 -5.27 -7.97
CA GLU A 58 -10.30 -4.14 -8.89
C GLU A 58 -9.81 -4.43 -10.31
N MET A 59 -8.64 -5.06 -10.44
CA MET A 59 -8.10 -5.45 -11.76
C MET A 59 -9.01 -6.46 -12.47
N ALA A 60 -9.55 -7.45 -11.74
CA ALA A 60 -10.48 -8.41 -12.30
C ALA A 60 -11.77 -7.73 -12.79
N TYR A 61 -12.30 -6.73 -12.07
CA TYR A 61 -13.46 -5.97 -12.53
C TYR A 61 -13.20 -5.17 -13.82
N LEU A 62 -11.98 -4.69 -14.06
CA LEU A 62 -11.63 -3.97 -15.27
C LEU A 62 -11.41 -4.89 -16.49
N GLU A 63 -11.04 -6.16 -16.27
CA GLU A 63 -10.82 -7.14 -17.34
C GLU A 63 -12.11 -7.83 -17.82
N HIS A 64 -13.23 -7.67 -17.10
CA HIS A 64 -14.52 -8.22 -17.50
C HIS A 64 -15.46 -7.11 -18.01
N PRO A 65 -15.87 -7.11 -19.29
CA PRO A 65 -16.95 -6.22 -19.73
C PRO A 65 -18.22 -6.54 -18.92
N PRO A 66 -19.04 -5.53 -18.56
CA PRO A 66 -20.27 -5.77 -17.83
C PRO A 66 -21.10 -6.83 -18.57
N PRO A 67 -21.65 -7.85 -17.87
CA PRO A 67 -22.47 -8.85 -18.53
C PRO A 67 -23.62 -8.14 -19.23
N SER A 68 -23.77 -8.40 -20.53
CA SER A 68 -24.89 -7.93 -21.33
C SER A 68 -26.19 -8.27 -20.60
N ILE A 69 -27.06 -7.28 -20.38
CA ILE A 69 -28.33 -7.43 -19.65
C ILE A 69 -29.30 -8.42 -20.33
N ASP A 70 -28.98 -8.89 -21.54
CA ASP A 70 -29.80 -9.85 -22.30
C ASP A 70 -29.69 -11.31 -21.81
N ALA A 71 -28.95 -11.60 -20.73
CA ALA A 71 -28.76 -12.96 -20.22
C ALA A 71 -29.22 -13.20 -18.76
N VAL A 72 -29.97 -12.28 -18.15
CA VAL A 72 -30.57 -12.54 -16.82
C VAL A 72 -31.92 -13.27 -16.94
N SER A 73 -31.87 -14.60 -16.86
CA SER A 73 -33.04 -15.38 -16.44
C SER A 73 -33.40 -14.97 -15.01
N PRO A 74 -34.68 -14.64 -14.71
CA PRO A 74 -35.07 -13.94 -13.48
C PRO A 74 -34.94 -14.75 -12.17
N THR A 75 -34.33 -15.93 -12.19
CA THR A 75 -34.30 -16.85 -11.05
C THR A 75 -33.07 -16.74 -10.15
N SER A 76 -32.08 -15.89 -10.47
CA SER A 76 -30.79 -15.87 -9.76
C SER A 76 -30.58 -14.72 -8.77
N LEU A 77 -31.59 -13.88 -8.50
CA LEU A 77 -31.48 -12.73 -7.58
C LEU A 77 -31.72 -13.07 -6.10
N LEU A 78 -31.66 -14.34 -5.70
CA LEU A 78 -32.00 -14.74 -4.33
C LEU A 78 -31.01 -15.70 -3.67
N GLN A 79 -29.70 -15.54 -3.89
CA GLN A 79 -28.72 -16.39 -3.18
C GLN A 79 -27.60 -15.67 -2.42
N HIS A 80 -27.58 -14.34 -2.37
CA HIS A 80 -26.66 -13.63 -1.47
C HIS A 80 -27.42 -12.75 -0.48
N CYS A 81 -28.30 -13.39 0.30
CA CYS A 81 -28.73 -12.87 1.59
C CYS A 81 -28.15 -13.81 2.66
N LEU A 82 -27.39 -13.21 3.58
CA LEU A 82 -26.52 -13.81 4.61
C LEU A 82 -27.19 -14.90 5.47
N PRO A 83 -26.37 -15.64 6.25
CA PRO A 83 -26.48 -15.41 7.69
C PRO A 83 -25.13 -15.28 8.41
N ASP A 84 -25.19 -14.52 9.49
CA ASP A 84 -24.18 -14.21 10.48
C ASP A 84 -23.61 -15.45 11.20
N GLN A 85 -22.33 -15.41 11.59
CA GLN A 85 -21.89 -16.05 12.82
C GLN A 85 -20.79 -15.25 13.52
N GLU A 86 -21.21 -14.66 14.63
CA GLU A 86 -20.46 -13.97 15.68
C GLU A 86 -19.58 -14.96 16.48
N VAL A 87 -18.30 -14.63 16.73
CA VAL A 87 -17.52 -15.15 17.87
C VAL A 87 -16.54 -14.07 18.34
N ASP A 88 -16.84 -13.51 19.52
CA ASP A 88 -15.95 -12.70 20.36
C ASP A 88 -14.70 -13.47 20.81
N THR A 89 -13.57 -12.79 21.00
CA THR A 89 -12.80 -12.79 22.27
C THR A 89 -11.53 -11.93 22.18
N ALA A 90 -11.13 -11.41 23.34
CA ALA A 90 -10.34 -10.21 23.54
C ALA A 90 -8.82 -10.44 23.73
N ALA A 91 -8.12 -9.29 23.70
CA ALA A 91 -7.00 -8.90 24.57
C ALA A 91 -5.57 -9.46 24.34
N ALA A 92 -4.72 -8.53 23.89
CA ALA A 92 -3.54 -8.02 24.59
C ALA A 92 -2.14 -8.71 24.47
N ALA A 93 -1.19 -7.86 24.06
CA ALA A 93 0.10 -7.59 24.72
C ALA A 93 1.43 -8.22 24.19
N THR A 94 2.27 -7.31 23.67
CA THR A 94 3.74 -7.17 23.81
C THR A 94 4.71 -8.14 23.13
N ALA A 95 5.54 -7.59 22.22
CA ALA A 95 7.01 -7.56 22.34
C ALA A 95 7.62 -6.69 21.23
N ALA A 96 8.02 -5.46 21.57
CA ALA A 96 8.80 -4.60 20.69
C ALA A 96 10.29 -4.97 20.79
N THR A 97 10.81 -5.67 19.78
CA THR A 97 12.27 -5.80 19.60
C THR A 97 12.74 -4.65 18.73
N LYS A 98 13.35 -3.64 19.37
CA LYS A 98 14.04 -2.53 18.70
C LYS A 98 15.26 -3.08 17.96
N SER A 99 15.19 -3.17 16.63
CA SER A 99 16.41 -3.25 15.81
C SER A 99 16.82 -1.82 15.47
N GLY A 100 17.69 -1.24 16.30
CA GLY A 100 18.31 0.04 16.04
C GLY A 100 19.30 -0.07 14.89
N CYS A 101 19.03 0.62 13.77
CA CYS A 101 20.06 0.93 12.80
C CYS A 101 20.75 2.23 13.24
N HIS A 102 22.00 2.12 13.67
CA HIS A 102 22.81 3.24 14.15
C HIS A 102 22.90 4.36 13.09
N ARG A 103 22.35 5.53 13.45
CA ARG A 103 22.56 6.81 12.75
C ARG A 103 24.03 7.20 12.82
N HIS A 104 24.68 7.38 11.67
CA HIS A 104 25.72 8.40 11.54
C HIS A 104 25.08 9.69 11.04
N GLN A 105 25.02 10.69 11.92
CA GLN A 105 24.70 12.07 11.57
C GLN A 105 25.72 12.60 10.56
N GLN A 106 25.25 13.25 9.50
CA GLN A 106 25.96 14.39 8.91
C GLN A 106 24.96 15.53 8.71
N GLN A 107 25.36 16.70 9.18
CA GLN A 107 24.60 17.94 9.28
C GLN A 107 24.31 18.52 7.88
N LEU A 108 23.09 18.99 7.66
CA LEU A 108 22.80 19.92 6.57
C LEU A 108 23.09 21.34 7.06
N THR A 109 24.11 21.98 6.48
CA THR A 109 24.22 23.44 6.48
C THR A 109 23.45 23.95 5.27
N VAL A 110 22.64 24.99 5.52
CA VAL A 110 21.78 25.72 4.58
C VAL A 110 22.54 26.20 3.35
#